data_AF-E4Q6Z7-F1
#
_entry.id   AF-E4Q6Z7-F1
#
_cell.length_a   1.000
_cell.length_b   1.000
_cell.length_c   1.000
_cell.angle_alpha   90.00
_cell.angle_beta   90.00
_cell.angle_gamma   90.00
#
_symmetry.space_group_name_H-M   'P 1'
#
loop_
_entity.id
_entity.type
_entity.pdbx_description
1 polymer ?
#
loop_
_entity_poly.entity_id
_entity_poly.type
_entity_poly.pdbx_seq_one_letter_code
_entity_poly.pdbx_strand_id
1 'polypeptide(L)'
;MYRIFCESYQNFCKDFENNRAQDEFRYKISKVFELIVDLNRFQQERERNSELYKNLCDLLWFMQQNIDKYPKFKAFLWTLESREIVPIYFGTTPQNILEEQAKLANMFLNLLYWE
;
A
#
# COMPACT_ATOMS: atom_id res chain seq x y z
N MET A 1 -12.28 -4.79 5.13
CA MET A 1 -10.81 -4.60 5.06
C MET A 1 -10.41 -3.45 4.18
N TYR A 2 -10.92 -3.32 2.95
CA TYR A 2 -10.57 -2.18 2.09
C TYR A 2 -10.91 -0.82 2.68
N ARG A 3 -12.15 -0.62 3.16
CA ARG A 3 -12.55 0.62 3.85
C ARG A 3 -11.62 0.93 5.05
N ILE A 4 -11.33 -0.10 5.85
CA ILE A 4 -10.37 -0.02 6.97
C ILE A 4 -9.02 0.52 6.51
N PHE A 5 -8.48 -0.08 5.47
CA PHE A 5 -7.21 0.32 4.92
C PHE A 5 -7.23 1.76 4.41
N CYS A 6 -8.27 2.17 3.67
CA CYS A 6 -8.39 3.51 3.12
C CYS A 6 -8.46 4.59 4.21
N GLU A 7 -9.31 4.41 5.23
CA GLU A 7 -9.43 5.40 6.31
C GLU A 7 -8.16 5.42 7.18
N SER A 8 -7.58 4.27 7.50
CA SER A 8 -6.29 4.20 8.20
C SER A 8 -5.16 4.87 7.44
N TYR A 9 -5.11 4.75 6.11
CA TYR A 9 -4.13 5.45 5.29
C TYR A 9 -4.34 6.97 5.32
N GLN A 10 -5.58 7.43 5.23
CA GLN A 10 -5.90 8.86 5.31
C GLN A 10 -5.54 9.44 6.68
N ASN A 11 -5.86 8.73 7.76
CA ASN A 11 -5.49 9.14 9.12
C ASN A 11 -3.98 9.16 9.30
N PHE A 12 -3.29 8.10 8.84
CA PHE A 12 -1.82 8.09 8.80
C PHE A 12 -1.29 9.33 8.10
N CYS A 13 -1.77 9.68 6.90
CA CYS A 13 -1.30 10.87 6.18
C CYS A 13 -1.54 12.19 6.94
N LYS A 14 -2.68 12.33 7.64
CA LYS A 14 -2.97 13.53 8.46
C LYS A 14 -1.96 13.73 9.58
N ASP A 15 -1.46 12.65 10.20
CA ASP A 15 -0.43 12.73 11.24
C ASP A 15 0.86 13.41 10.72
N PHE A 16 1.12 13.34 9.41
CA PHE A 16 2.29 13.96 8.76
C PHE A 16 2.03 15.36 8.18
N GLU A 17 0.80 15.88 8.23
CA GLU A 17 0.47 17.23 7.73
C GLU A 17 1.12 18.35 8.57
N ASN A 18 1.54 18.06 9.80
CA ASN A 18 2.29 18.98 10.66
C ASN A 18 3.80 19.05 10.29
N ASN A 19 4.09 19.61 9.11
CA ASN A 19 5.31 20.22 8.53
C ASN A 19 6.76 19.80 8.90
N ARG A 20 7.03 18.93 9.89
CA ARG A 20 8.37 18.34 10.13
C ARG A 20 8.44 16.84 9.79
N ALA A 21 7.30 16.22 9.54
CA ALA A 21 7.20 14.77 9.39
C ALA A 21 7.07 14.31 7.92
N GLN A 22 6.86 15.21 6.95
CA GLN A 22 6.76 14.85 5.51
C GLN A 22 8.08 14.30 4.94
N ASP A 23 9.22 14.61 5.56
CA ASP A 23 10.50 14.02 5.21
C ASP A 23 10.72 12.63 5.83
N GLU A 24 9.83 12.19 6.71
CA GLU A 24 9.94 10.90 7.34
C GLU A 24 9.85 9.78 6.32
N PHE A 25 10.81 8.88 6.44
CA PHE A 25 10.96 7.71 5.58
C PHE A 25 9.64 6.93 5.43
N ARG A 26 8.88 6.75 6.52
CA ARG A 26 7.59 6.04 6.52
C ARG A 26 6.53 6.73 5.66
N TYR A 27 6.48 8.06 5.67
CA TYR A 27 5.56 8.82 4.83
C TYR A 27 5.93 8.71 3.35
N LYS A 28 7.23 8.75 3.02
CA LYS A 28 7.70 8.61 1.65
C LYS A 28 7.35 7.24 1.06
N ILE A 29 7.61 6.16 1.79
CA ILE A 29 7.31 4.81 1.30
C ILE A 29 5.81 4.49 1.27
N SER A 30 4.97 5.18 2.06
CA SER A 30 3.52 4.94 2.09
C SER A 30 2.80 5.48 0.86
N LYS A 31 3.44 6.30 0.02
CA LYS A 31 2.82 6.93 -1.16
C LYS A 31 2.28 5.94 -2.18
N VAL A 32 2.82 4.72 -2.24
CA VAL A 32 2.27 3.65 -3.09
C VAL A 32 0.82 3.32 -2.75
N PHE A 33 0.40 3.53 -1.49
CA PHE A 33 -0.96 3.26 -1.04
C PHE A 33 -1.98 4.28 -1.54
N GLU A 34 -1.56 5.45 -2.05
CA GLU A 34 -2.47 6.40 -2.70
C GLU A 34 -3.21 5.73 -3.87
N LEU A 35 -2.54 4.82 -4.57
CA LEU A 35 -3.13 4.05 -5.67
C LEU A 35 -4.13 3.00 -5.21
N ILE A 36 -4.08 2.58 -3.94
CA ILE A 36 -5.11 1.72 -3.37
C ILE A 36 -6.34 2.54 -2.99
N VAL A 37 -6.16 3.78 -2.52
CA VAL A 37 -7.27 4.63 -2.05
C VAL A 37 -7.96 5.38 -3.18
N ASP A 38 -7.21 5.79 -4.22
CA ASP A 38 -7.72 6.50 -5.39
C ASP A 38 -7.62 5.61 -6.65
N LEU A 39 -8.75 4.98 -6.99
CA LEU A 39 -8.85 4.08 -8.15
C LEU A 39 -8.68 4.81 -9.49
N ASN A 40 -9.07 6.08 -9.58
CA ASN A 40 -8.88 6.86 -10.81
C ASN A 40 -7.40 7.10 -11.05
N ARG A 41 -6.67 7.46 -9.99
CA ARG A 41 -5.23 7.62 -10.07
C ARG A 41 -4.52 6.30 -10.36
N PHE A 42 -4.97 5.19 -9.77
CA PHE A 42 -4.46 3.86 -10.12
C PHE A 42 -4.59 3.57 -11.62
N GLN A 43 -5.76 3.82 -12.22
CA GLN A 43 -5.97 3.59 -13.65
C GLN A 43 -5.03 4.45 -14.51
N GLN A 44 -4.87 5.73 -14.18
CA GLN A 44 -3.97 6.64 -14.90
C GLN A 44 -2.51 6.21 -14.80
N GLU A 45 -2.04 5.83 -13.60
CA GLU A 45 -0.67 5.37 -13.38
C GLU A 45 -0.40 4.01 -14.03
N ARG A 46 -1.42 3.13 -14.07
CA ARG A 46 -1.40 1.84 -14.79
C ARG A 46 -1.23 2.05 -16.29
N GLU A 47 -2.02 2.94 -16.89
CA GLU A 47 -1.92 3.27 -18.33
C GLU A 47 -0.57 3.89 -18.69
N ARG A 48 -0.01 4.70 -17.79
CA ARG A 48 1.33 5.30 -17.95
C ARG A 48 2.48 4.32 -17.68
N ASN A 49 2.18 3.13 -17.14
CA ASN A 49 3.17 2.16 -16.68
C ASN A 49 4.24 2.79 -15.77
N SER A 50 3.78 3.65 -14.86
CA SER A 50 4.66 4.47 -14.03
C SER A 50 5.42 3.65 -12.99
N GLU A 51 6.47 4.26 -12.44
CA GLU A 51 7.23 3.64 -11.34
C GLU A 51 6.36 3.44 -10.10
N LEU A 52 5.47 4.37 -9.78
CA LEU A 52 4.56 4.26 -8.63
C LEU A 52 3.62 3.04 -8.78
N TYR A 53 3.10 2.82 -9.99
CA TYR A 53 2.27 1.65 -10.29
C TYR A 53 3.05 0.34 -10.16
N LYS A 54 4.27 0.27 -10.74
CA LYS A 54 5.13 -0.92 -10.63
C LYS A 54 5.48 -1.23 -9.18
N ASN A 55 5.77 -0.18 -8.39
CA ASN A 55 6.10 -0.34 -6.98
C ASN A 55 4.91 -0.84 -6.16
N LEU A 56 3.69 -0.40 -6.46
CA LEU A 56 2.50 -1.00 -5.86
C LEU A 56 2.39 -2.48 -6.24
N CYS A 57 2.57 -2.83 -7.51
CA CYS A 57 2.43 -4.21 -7.98
C CYS A 57 3.46 -5.14 -7.33
N ASP A 58 4.72 -4.71 -7.21
CA ASP A 58 5.77 -5.42 -6.48
C ASP A 58 5.41 -5.61 -5.00
N LEU A 59 4.82 -4.59 -4.37
CA LEU A 59 4.34 -4.68 -2.99
C LEU A 59 3.24 -5.72 -2.84
N LEU A 60 2.25 -5.73 -3.73
CA LEU A 60 1.17 -6.72 -3.70
C LEU A 60 1.70 -8.13 -3.93
N TRP A 61 2.65 -8.30 -4.85
CA TRP A 61 3.33 -9.57 -5.08
C TRP A 61 4.09 -10.01 -3.82
N PHE A 62 4.82 -9.10 -3.19
CA PHE A 62 5.53 -9.38 -1.93
C PHE A 62 4.56 -9.77 -0.81
N MET A 63 3.42 -9.08 -0.66
CA MET A 63 2.37 -9.45 0.30
C MET A 63 1.85 -10.86 0.05
N GLN A 64 1.65 -11.24 -1.22
CA GLN A 64 1.19 -12.58 -1.59
C GLN A 64 2.17 -13.67 -1.15
N GLN A 65 3.48 -13.44 -1.30
CA GLN A 65 4.52 -14.38 -0.85
C GLN A 65 4.65 -14.44 0.68
N ASN A 66 4.11 -13.46 1.41
CA ASN A 66 4.26 -13.32 2.86
C ASN A 66 2.93 -13.47 3.62
N ILE A 67 1.93 -14.14 3.01
CA ILE A 67 0.63 -14.38 3.64
C ILE A 67 0.78 -15.16 4.96
N ASP A 68 1.71 -16.11 5.05
CA ASP A 68 1.94 -16.89 6.27
C ASP A 68 2.43 -16.02 7.44
N LYS A 69 3.22 -14.99 7.14
CA LYS A 69 3.72 -14.02 8.13
C LYS A 69 2.65 -12.98 8.50
N TYR A 70 1.80 -12.60 7.56
CA TYR A 70 0.75 -11.61 7.73
C TYR A 70 -0.60 -12.15 7.23
N PRO A 71 -1.33 -12.94 8.03
CA PRO A 71 -2.54 -13.63 7.57
C PRO A 71 -3.63 -12.73 7.00
N LYS A 72 -3.72 -11.47 7.45
CA LYS A 72 -4.69 -10.48 6.95
C LYS A 72 -4.42 -10.07 5.49
N PHE A 73 -3.22 -10.28 4.96
CA PHE A 73 -2.91 -9.99 3.56
C PHE A 73 -3.74 -10.82 2.60
N LYS A 74 -4.01 -12.10 2.90
CA LYS A 74 -4.81 -12.95 2.02
C LYS A 74 -6.16 -12.33 1.70
N ALA A 75 -6.88 -11.93 2.75
CA ALA A 75 -8.21 -11.38 2.59
C ALA A 75 -8.20 -9.92 2.10
N PHE A 76 -7.14 -9.17 2.39
CA PHE A 76 -6.92 -7.84 1.81
C PHE A 76 -6.67 -7.91 0.30
N LEU A 77 -5.74 -8.76 -0.16
CA LEU A 77 -5.45 -9.00 -1.58
C LEU A 77 -6.71 -9.41 -2.34
N TRP A 78 -7.51 -10.32 -1.78
CA TRP A 78 -8.78 -10.70 -2.40
C TRP A 78 -9.75 -9.51 -2.55
N THR A 79 -9.73 -8.57 -1.60
CA THR A 79 -10.54 -7.35 -1.71
C THR A 79 -10.01 -6.40 -2.79
N LEU A 80 -8.71 -6.41 -3.06
CA LEU A 80 -8.09 -5.60 -4.13
C LEU A 80 -8.35 -6.20 -5.51
N GLU A 81 -8.32 -7.53 -5.65
CA GLU A 81 -8.63 -8.23 -6.89
C GLU A 81 -10.02 -7.88 -7.42
N SER A 82 -11.02 -7.75 -6.54
CA SER A 82 -12.38 -7.33 -6.92
C SER A 82 -12.45 -5.91 -7.49
N ARG A 83 -11.36 -5.14 -7.42
CA ARG A 83 -11.20 -3.77 -7.93
C ARG A 83 -10.17 -3.71 -9.07
N GLU A 84 -9.82 -4.86 -9.64
CA GLU A 84 -8.80 -5.01 -10.69
C GLU A 84 -7.37 -4.59 -10.26
N ILE A 85 -7.12 -4.51 -8.95
CA ILE A 85 -5.79 -4.28 -8.40
C ILE A 85 -5.19 -5.66 -8.12
N VAL A 86 -4.24 -6.08 -8.96
CA VAL A 86 -3.67 -7.43 -8.93
C VAL A 86 -2.15 -7.40 -8.73
N PRO A 87 -1.57 -8.41 -8.06
CA PRO A 87 -0.13 -8.52 -7.89
C PRO A 87 0.57 -8.86 -9.21
N ILE A 88 1.56 -8.05 -9.59
CA ILE A 88 2.42 -8.28 -10.76
C ILE A 88 3.86 -7.99 -10.36
N TYR A 89 4.78 -8.91 -10.64
CA TYR A 89 6.19 -8.72 -10.31
C TYR A 89 6.91 -7.98 -11.45
N PHE A 90 7.49 -6.83 -11.12
CA PHE A 90 8.34 -6.01 -11.99
C PHE A 90 9.79 -5.95 -11.48
N GLY A 91 10.01 -6.15 -10.18
CA GLY A 91 11.35 -6.13 -9.57
C GLY A 91 11.99 -4.73 -9.53
N THR A 92 11.18 -3.67 -9.50
CA THR A 92 11.64 -2.28 -9.44
C THR A 92 11.86 -1.81 -8.00
N THR A 93 11.11 -2.35 -7.04
CA THR A 93 11.19 -1.91 -5.64
C THR A 93 12.21 -2.73 -4.85
N PRO A 94 13.16 -2.09 -4.14
CA PRO A 94 14.09 -2.79 -3.27
C PRO A 94 13.39 -3.55 -2.13
N GLN A 95 13.92 -4.74 -1.80
CA GLN A 95 13.37 -5.64 -0.79
C GLN A 95 13.15 -4.97 0.58
N ASN A 96 14.08 -4.14 1.05
CA ASN A 96 13.97 -3.43 2.32
C ASN A 96 12.80 -2.44 2.35
N ILE A 97 12.47 -1.82 1.20
CA ILE A 97 11.33 -0.93 1.07
C ILE A 97 10.03 -1.72 1.10
N LEU A 98 9.97 -2.85 0.38
CA LEU A 98 8.81 -3.75 0.35
C LEU A 98 8.47 -4.27 1.76
N GLU A 99 9.48 -4.63 2.54
CA GLU A 99 9.29 -5.09 3.92
C GLU A 99 8.70 -4.00 4.82
N GLU A 100 9.19 -2.77 4.73
CA GLU A 100 8.67 -1.65 5.54
C GLU A 100 7.26 -1.23 5.09
N GLN A 101 6.99 -1.24 3.78
CA GLN A 101 5.65 -1.01 3.24
C GLN A 101 4.67 -2.10 3.71
N ALA A 102 5.06 -3.37 3.66
CA ALA A 102 4.22 -4.46 4.14
C ALA A 102 3.92 -4.33 5.64
N LYS A 103 4.91 -3.93 6.47
CA LYS A 103 4.67 -3.66 7.89
C LYS A 103 3.64 -2.55 8.09
N LEU A 104 3.74 -1.43 7.36
CA LEU A 104 2.77 -0.34 7.41
C LEU A 104 1.36 -0.80 7.01
N ALA A 105 1.24 -1.52 5.90
CA ALA A 105 -0.03 -2.07 5.47
C ALA A 105 -0.64 -3.01 6.50
N ASN A 106 0.18 -3.85 7.13
CA ASN A 106 -0.28 -4.70 8.23
C ASN A 106 -0.74 -3.88 9.44
N MET A 107 -0.09 -2.75 9.76
CA MET A 107 -0.56 -1.85 10.82
C MET A 107 -1.95 -1.27 10.50
N PHE A 108 -2.19 -0.84 9.25
CA PHE A 108 -3.50 -0.36 8.80
C PHE A 108 -4.58 -1.46 8.90
N LEU A 109 -4.28 -2.67 8.45
CA LEU A 109 -5.21 -3.81 8.54
C LEU A 109 -5.45 -4.29 9.98
N ASN A 110 -4.61 -3.89 10.92
CA ASN A 110 -4.76 -4.15 12.36
C ASN A 110 -5.40 -2.99 13.13
N LEU A 111 -6.02 -2.02 12.44
CA LEU A 111 -6.78 -0.92 13.03
C LEU A 111 -5.93 0.06 13.85
N LEU A 112 -4.60 0.03 13.71
CA LEU A 112 -3.73 0.89 14.52
C LEU A 112 -3.92 2.39 14.23
N TYR A 113 -4.47 2.71 13.05
CA TYR A 113 -4.79 4.07 12.60
C TYR A 113 -6.29 4.22 12.28
N TRP A 114 -7.13 3.28 12.72
CA TRP A 114 -8.58 3.37 12.55
C TRP A 114 -9.17 4.09 13.76
N GLU A 115 -9.61 5.32 13.54
CA GLU A 115 -10.33 6.15 14.52
C GLU A 115 -11.82 6.18 14.20
#